data_AF-A0A960DB21-F1
#
_entry.id   AF-A0A960DB21-F1
#
_cell.length_a   1.000
_cell.length_b   1.000
_cell.length_c   1.000
_cell.angle_alpha   90.00
_cell.angle_beta   90.00
_cell.angle_gamma   90.00
#
_symmetry.space_group_name_H-M   'P 1'
#
loop_
_entity.id
_entity.type
_entity.pdbx_description
1 polymer ?
#
loop_
_entity_poly.entity_id
_entity_poly.type
_entity_poly.pdbx_seq_one_letter_code
_entity_poly.pdbx_strand_id
1 'polypeptide(L)'
;GYLFVMGRIDDVINVAGHRLSTGAIEEVLATHPSVAECAVIGVADEIKGQAPRGLVVVKAGAPTDGLAEELVQLVRAEIGAVASFKLVDVVPALPKTRSGKILRKTMRGIAAGRDEPVPSTIEDPAVLDALTQILRH
;
A
#
# COMPACT_ATOMS: atom_id res chain seq x y z
N GLY A 1 28.70 11.11 -8.13
CA GLY A 1 27.37 10.66 -8.60
C GLY A 1 26.65 10.08 -7.42
N TYR A 2 25.41 10.52 -7.16
CA TYR A 2 24.62 10.03 -6.04
C TYR A 2 23.90 8.74 -6.43
N LEU A 3 24.00 7.71 -5.60
CA LEU A 3 23.28 6.44 -5.74
C LEU A 3 22.03 6.50 -4.87
N PHE A 4 20.85 6.41 -5.48
CA PHE A 4 19.57 6.32 -4.77
C PHE A 4 19.08 4.88 -4.83
N VAL A 5 18.90 4.24 -3.67
CA VAL A 5 18.32 2.90 -3.57
C VAL A 5 16.80 3.04 -3.63
N MET A 6 16.21 2.82 -4.79
CA MET A 6 14.77 3.04 -5.06
C MET A 6 13.83 1.93 -4.56
N GLY A 7 14.23 1.16 -3.55
CA GLY A 7 13.46 0.01 -3.05
C GLY A 7 13.75 -1.30 -3.80
N ARG A 8 12.91 -2.33 -3.60
CA ARG A 8 13.10 -3.66 -4.24
C ARG A 8 12.49 -3.67 -5.64
N ILE A 9 13.01 -4.52 -6.52
CA ILE A 9 12.44 -4.77 -7.86
C ILE A 9 10.96 -5.21 -7.76
N ASP A 10 10.61 -5.91 -6.67
CA ASP A 10 9.26 -6.41 -6.36
C ASP A 10 8.23 -5.28 -6.04
N ASP A 11 8.70 -4.04 -5.92
CA ASP A 11 7.92 -2.85 -5.55
C ASP A 11 7.66 -1.93 -6.76
N VAL A 12 7.78 -2.45 -7.99
CA VAL A 12 7.41 -1.75 -9.23
C VAL A 12 6.12 -2.35 -9.79
N ILE A 13 5.15 -1.49 -10.13
CA ILE A 13 3.87 -1.87 -10.73
C ILE A 13 3.73 -1.24 -12.13
N ASN A 14 2.93 -1.85 -12.99
CA ASN A 14 2.62 -1.33 -14.33
C ASN A 14 1.17 -0.82 -14.38
N VAL A 15 1.02 0.50 -14.49
CA VAL A 15 -0.27 1.17 -14.52
C VAL A 15 -0.43 1.84 -15.87
N ALA A 16 -1.29 1.28 -16.73
CA ALA A 16 -1.54 1.76 -18.09
C ALA A 16 -0.26 1.94 -18.93
N GLY A 17 0.72 1.04 -18.79
CA GLY A 17 2.00 1.10 -19.50
C GLY A 17 3.09 1.88 -18.77
N HIS A 18 2.77 2.60 -17.68
CA HIS A 18 3.75 3.31 -16.88
C HIS A 18 4.30 2.44 -15.75
N ARG A 19 5.63 2.36 -15.65
CA ARG A 19 6.30 1.72 -14.51
C ARG A 19 6.36 2.69 -13.35
N LEU A 20 5.71 2.34 -12.25
CA LEU A 20 5.64 3.16 -11.04
C LEU A 20 6.25 2.41 -9.85
N SER A 21 7.02 3.12 -9.03
CA SER A 21 7.49 2.61 -7.74
C SER A 21 6.40 2.77 -6.70
N THR A 22 5.99 1.68 -6.06
CA THR A 22 5.08 1.74 -4.90
C THR A 22 5.76 2.41 -3.72
N GLY A 23 7.08 2.25 -3.58
CA GLY A 23 7.88 2.95 -2.55
C GLY A 23 7.83 4.47 -2.69
N ALA A 24 7.86 5.02 -3.90
CA ALA A 24 7.73 6.45 -4.11
C ALA A 24 6.35 6.98 -3.66
N ILE A 25 5.29 6.19 -3.86
CA ILE A 25 3.95 6.53 -3.37
C ILE A 25 3.92 6.45 -1.83
N GLU A 26 4.52 5.42 -1.23
CA GLU A 26 4.65 5.26 0.22
C GLU A 26 5.42 6.44 0.86
N GLU A 27 6.51 6.89 0.24
CA GLU A 27 7.28 8.06 0.69
C GLU A 27 6.41 9.32 0.77
N VAL A 28 5.58 9.57 -0.24
CA VAL A 28 4.65 10.70 -0.24
C VAL A 28 3.58 10.55 0.84
N LEU A 29 2.95 9.38 0.95
CA LEU A 29 1.94 9.12 1.99
C LEU A 29 2.51 9.32 3.40
N ALA A 30 3.76 8.90 3.64
CA ALA A 30 4.44 9.03 4.92
C ALA A 30 4.73 10.49 5.32
N THR A 31 4.67 11.45 4.39
CA THR A 31 4.79 12.89 4.71
C THR A 31 3.53 13.46 5.38
N HIS A 32 2.39 12.78 5.25
CA HIS A 32 1.14 13.28 5.82
C HIS A 32 1.14 13.18 7.36
N PRO A 33 0.82 14.25 8.11
CA PRO A 33 0.93 14.27 9.57
C PRO A 33 0.13 13.18 10.27
N SER A 34 -1.03 12.78 9.75
CA SER A 34 -1.88 11.74 10.34
C SER A 34 -1.36 10.31 10.13
N VAL A 35 -0.45 10.09 9.17
CA VAL A 35 0.03 8.74 8.81
C VAL A 35 1.12 8.30 9.78
N ALA A 36 0.94 7.13 10.39
CA ALA A 36 1.95 6.47 11.22
C ALA A 36 2.79 5.49 10.39
N GLU A 37 2.13 4.72 9.53
CA GLU A 37 2.76 3.76 8.62
C GLU A 37 1.88 3.56 7.39
N CYS A 38 2.47 3.19 6.26
CA CYS A 38 1.71 2.83 5.08
C CYS A 38 2.38 1.73 4.26
N ALA A 39 1.60 1.09 3.41
CA ALA A 39 2.06 0.20 2.36
C ALA A 39 1.25 0.44 1.09
N VAL A 40 1.89 0.36 -0.07
CA VAL A 40 1.22 0.44 -1.36
C VAL A 40 1.46 -0.86 -2.11
N ILE A 41 0.38 -1.44 -2.63
CA ILE A 41 0.41 -2.64 -3.45
C ILE A 41 -0.24 -2.38 -4.80
N GLY A 42 0.23 -3.07 -5.84
CA GLY A 42 -0.49 -3.14 -7.12
C GLY A 42 -1.60 -4.18 -7.04
N VAL A 43 -2.83 -3.75 -7.29
CA VAL A 43 -4.00 -4.61 -7.45
C VAL A 43 -4.41 -4.66 -8.92
N ALA A 44 -5.13 -5.72 -9.32
CA ALA A 44 -5.61 -5.84 -10.69
C ALA A 44 -6.62 -4.73 -11.03
N ASP A 45 -6.51 -4.16 -12.22
CA ASP A 45 -7.44 -3.17 -12.77
C ASP A 45 -7.76 -3.59 -14.20
N GLU A 46 -9.05 -3.71 -14.54
CA GLU A 46 -9.51 -4.24 -15.83
C GLU A 46 -9.05 -3.41 -17.03
N ILE A 47 -8.80 -2.11 -16.83
CA ILE A 47 -8.46 -1.16 -17.90
C ILE A 47 -6.95 -0.90 -17.92
N LYS A 48 -6.33 -0.74 -16.75
CA LYS A 48 -4.93 -0.31 -16.61
C LYS A 48 -3.96 -1.46 -16.41
N GLY A 49 -4.45 -2.69 -16.27
CA GLY A 49 -3.68 -3.86 -15.88
C GLY A 49 -3.46 -3.90 -14.37
N GLN A 50 -2.85 -2.85 -13.80
CA GLN A 50 -2.75 -2.66 -12.35
C GLN A 50 -3.15 -1.25 -11.93
N ALA A 51 -3.55 -1.11 -10.68
CA ALA A 51 -3.71 0.17 -9.99
C ALA A 51 -3.04 0.11 -8.60
N PRO A 52 -2.45 1.21 -8.11
CA PRO A 52 -1.93 1.25 -6.76
C PRO A 52 -3.07 1.41 -5.74
N ARG A 53 -3.02 0.58 -4.70
CA ARG A 53 -3.90 0.61 -3.53
C ARG A 53 -3.05 0.85 -2.29
N GLY A 54 -3.37 1.90 -1.54
CA GLY A 54 -2.69 2.26 -0.29
C GLY A 54 -3.40 1.66 0.92
N LEU A 55 -2.62 1.12 1.85
CA LEU A 55 -3.08 0.73 3.18
C LEU A 55 -2.36 1.62 4.19
N VAL A 56 -3.12 2.31 5.03
CA VAL A 56 -2.59 3.38 5.89
C VAL A 56 -2.98 3.13 7.34
N VAL A 57 -1.99 3.10 8.22
CA VAL A 57 -2.18 3.12 9.67
C VAL A 57 -2.03 4.56 10.13
N VAL A 58 -2.98 5.05 10.89
CA VAL A 58 -2.97 6.42 11.42
C VAL A 58 -2.32 6.51 12.80
N LYS A 59 -1.78 7.68 13.12
CA LYS A 59 -1.29 7.96 14.48
C LYS A 59 -2.45 7.96 15.47
N ALA A 60 -2.16 7.59 16.72
CA ALA A 60 -3.17 7.59 17.77
C ALA A 60 -3.82 8.99 17.92
N GLY A 61 -5.14 9.04 17.85
CA GLY A 61 -5.92 10.27 17.96
C GLY A 61 -5.96 11.15 16.69
N ALA A 62 -5.36 10.71 15.59
CA ALA A 62 -5.45 11.43 14.32
C ALA A 62 -6.86 11.27 13.69
N PRO A 63 -7.39 12.33 13.05
CA PRO A 63 -8.67 12.25 12.36
C PRO A 63 -8.58 11.36 11.12
N THR A 64 -9.64 10.60 10.86
CA THR A 64 -9.76 9.72 9.68
C THR A 64 -10.79 10.22 8.68
N ASP A 65 -11.66 11.14 9.09
CA ASP A 65 -12.71 11.71 8.22
C ASP A 65 -12.07 12.49 7.08
N GLY A 66 -12.38 12.12 5.83
CA GLY A 66 -11.80 12.73 4.63
C GLY A 66 -10.34 12.35 4.34
N LEU A 67 -9.64 11.65 5.25
CA LEU A 67 -8.22 11.36 5.13
C LEU A 67 -7.86 10.60 3.84
N ALA A 68 -8.69 9.66 3.42
CA ALA A 68 -8.45 8.91 2.19
C ALA A 68 -8.40 9.83 0.96
N GLU A 69 -9.30 10.81 0.88
CA GLU A 69 -9.34 11.78 -0.22
C GLU A 69 -8.13 12.72 -0.17
N GLU A 70 -7.76 13.20 1.03
CA GLU A 70 -6.57 14.02 1.25
C GLU A 70 -5.29 13.31 0.77
N LEU A 71 -5.13 12.03 1.13
CA LEU A 71 -3.98 11.23 0.72
C LEU A 71 -3.95 10.97 -0.80
N VAL A 72 -5.11 10.78 -1.42
CA VAL A 72 -5.22 10.68 -2.88
C VAL A 72 -4.77 11.98 -3.54
N GLN A 73 -5.21 13.14 -3.03
CA GLN A 73 -4.80 14.43 -3.56
C GLN A 73 -3.32 14.70 -3.34
N LEU A 74 -2.78 14.32 -2.18
CA LEU A 74 -1.36 14.47 -1.86
C LEU A 74 -0.48 13.72 -2.86
N VAL A 75 -0.78 12.44 -3.12
CA VAL A 75 -0.06 11.64 -4.12
C VAL A 75 -0.20 12.24 -5.52
N ARG A 76 -1.40 12.72 -5.86
CA ARG A 76 -1.63 13.38 -7.15
C ARG A 76 -0.83 14.69 -7.28
N ALA A 77 -0.66 15.45 -6.21
CA ALA A 77 0.10 16.69 -6.21
C ALA A 77 1.61 16.46 -6.35
N GLU A 78 2.15 15.49 -5.60
CA GLU A 78 3.60 15.22 -5.54
C GLU A 78 4.10 14.36 -6.71
N ILE A 79 3.36 13.32 -7.10
CA ILE A 79 3.77 12.38 -8.17
C ILE A 79 3.10 12.70 -9.50
N GLY A 80 1.90 13.28 -9.46
CA GLY A 80 1.12 13.59 -10.65
C GLY A 80 0.04 12.56 -10.96
N ALA A 81 -0.84 12.93 -11.91
CA ALA A 81 -1.98 12.10 -12.31
C ALA A 81 -1.57 10.73 -12.89
N VAL A 82 -0.32 10.58 -13.35
CA VAL A 82 0.23 9.32 -13.87
C VAL A 82 0.24 8.20 -12.82
N ALA A 83 0.32 8.55 -11.53
CA ALA A 83 0.25 7.58 -10.45
C ALA A 83 -1.08 6.81 -10.44
N SER A 84 -2.15 7.43 -10.96
CA SER A 84 -3.52 6.89 -10.93
C SER A 84 -3.93 6.33 -9.56
N PHE A 85 -3.41 6.92 -8.49
CA PHE A 85 -3.71 6.53 -7.12
C PHE A 85 -5.11 7.00 -6.73
N LYS A 86 -5.97 6.05 -6.34
CA LYS A 86 -7.40 6.32 -6.07
C LYS A 86 -7.95 5.53 -4.89
N LEU A 87 -7.32 4.43 -4.49
CA LEU A 87 -7.81 3.53 -3.47
C LEU A 87 -6.89 3.62 -2.25
N VAL A 88 -7.46 4.03 -1.12
CA VAL A 88 -6.77 4.12 0.17
C VAL A 88 -7.67 3.56 1.24
N ASP A 89 -7.19 2.54 1.94
CA ASP A 89 -7.85 1.97 3.09
C ASP A 89 -7.13 2.39 4.37
N VAL A 90 -7.87 2.98 5.30
CA VAL A 90 -7.37 3.18 6.67
C VAL A 90 -7.53 1.86 7.42
N VAL A 91 -6.43 1.32 7.91
CA VAL A 91 -6.36 -0.02 8.50
C VAL A 91 -5.77 0.04 9.91
N PRO A 92 -6.14 -0.88 10.82
CA PRO A 92 -5.65 -0.86 12.19
C PRO A 92 -4.15 -1.18 12.30
N ALA A 93 -3.63 -2.01 11.39
CA ALA A 93 -2.23 -2.41 11.34
C ALA A 93 -1.86 -2.98 9.96
N LEU A 94 -0.57 -3.09 9.68
CA LEU A 94 -0.03 -3.78 8.51
C LEU A 94 0.55 -5.14 8.91
N PRO A 95 0.39 -6.20 8.10
CA PRO A 95 0.85 -7.53 8.43
C PRO A 95 2.35 -7.60 8.20
N LYS A 96 3.10 -7.93 9.24
CA LYS A 96 4.57 -7.93 9.22
C LYS A 96 5.14 -9.27 9.66
N THR A 97 6.35 -9.56 9.19
CA THR A 97 7.19 -10.58 9.81
C THR A 97 7.71 -10.09 11.16
N ARG A 98 8.19 -11.02 12.01
CA ARG A 98 8.91 -10.68 13.26
C ARG A 98 10.17 -9.81 13.08
N SER A 99 10.64 -9.64 11.84
CA SER A 99 11.73 -8.73 11.50
C SER A 99 11.23 -7.37 10.97
N GLY A 100 9.93 -7.08 11.09
CA GLY A 100 9.29 -5.85 10.63
C GLY A 100 9.01 -5.76 9.12
N LYS A 101 9.19 -6.84 8.34
CA LYS A 101 8.95 -6.77 6.89
C LYS A 101 7.47 -6.87 6.60
N ILE A 102 6.91 -5.87 5.93
CA ILE A 102 5.51 -5.87 5.47
C ILE A 102 5.31 -6.99 4.44
N LEU A 103 4.25 -7.78 4.61
CA LEU A 103 3.90 -8.94 3.78
C LEU A 103 3.18 -8.54 2.48
N ARG A 104 3.79 -7.65 1.68
CA ARG A 104 3.21 -7.11 0.43
C ARG A 104 2.78 -8.20 -0.57
N LYS A 105 3.59 -9.27 -0.71
CA LYS A 105 3.27 -10.40 -1.60
C LYS A 105 1.95 -11.09 -1.18
N THR A 106 1.78 -11.35 0.11
CA THR A 106 0.58 -11.99 0.67
C THR A 106 -0.63 -11.08 0.48
N MET A 107 -0.51 -9.79 0.80
CA MET A 107 -1.61 -8.83 0.59
C MET A 107 -2.04 -8.75 -0.89
N ARG A 108 -1.08 -8.71 -1.84
CA ARG A 108 -1.38 -8.73 -3.28
C ARG A 108 -2.12 -9.99 -3.72
N GLY A 109 -1.76 -11.15 -3.19
CA GLY A 109 -2.43 -12.40 -3.54
C GLY A 109 -3.85 -12.47 -2.99
N ILE A 110 -4.05 -12.03 -1.75
CA ILE A 110 -5.39 -11.93 -1.16
C ILE A 110 -6.27 -10.96 -1.95
N ALA A 111 -5.74 -9.80 -2.33
CA ALA A 111 -6.45 -8.83 -3.18
C ALA A 111 -6.77 -9.37 -4.58
N ALA A 112 -5.99 -10.34 -5.06
CA ALA A 112 -6.25 -11.07 -6.30
C ALA A 112 -7.19 -12.28 -6.12
N GLY A 113 -7.81 -12.44 -4.94
CA GLY A 113 -8.72 -13.54 -4.62
C GLY A 113 -8.03 -14.89 -4.40
N ARG A 114 -6.70 -14.91 -4.21
CA ARG A 114 -5.96 -16.15 -3.93
C ARG A 114 -5.94 -16.44 -2.42
N ASP A 115 -5.96 -17.72 -2.09
CA ASP A 115 -5.68 -18.20 -0.73
C ASP A 115 -4.15 -18.28 -0.56
N GLU A 116 -3.54 -17.16 -0.18
CA GLU A 116 -2.10 -17.11 0.09
C GLU A 116 -1.78 -17.73 1.46
N PRO A 117 -0.77 -18.61 1.56
CA PRO A 117 -0.39 -19.20 2.84
C PRO A 117 0.19 -18.13 3.78
N VAL A 118 -0.27 -18.15 5.03
CA VAL A 118 0.27 -17.27 6.09
C VAL A 118 1.72 -17.70 6.39
N PRO A 119 2.72 -16.81 6.25
CA PRO A 119 4.10 -17.17 6.56
C PRO A 119 4.27 -17.49 8.05
N SER A 120 5.04 -18.54 8.37
CA SER A 120 5.35 -18.91 9.77
C SER A 120 6.12 -17.83 10.55
N THR A 121 6.71 -16.87 9.84
CA THR A 121 7.46 -15.75 10.39
C THR A 121 6.59 -14.52 10.65
N ILE A 122 5.28 -14.58 10.42
CA ILE A 122 4.35 -13.49 10.76
C ILE A 122 4.42 -13.18 12.26
N GLU A 123 4.33 -11.90 12.59
CA GLU A 123 4.28 -11.41 13.97
C GLU A 123 2.90 -11.66 14.58
N ASP A 124 1.86 -11.19 13.91
CA ASP A 124 0.47 -11.36 14.32
C ASP A 124 -0.41 -11.78 13.13
N PRO A 125 -0.87 -13.05 13.08
CA PRO A 125 -1.80 -13.53 12.07
C PRO A 125 -3.13 -12.78 12.02
N ALA A 126 -3.63 -12.27 13.16
CA ALA A 126 -4.95 -11.63 13.23
C ALA A 126 -5.02 -10.35 12.39
N VAL A 127 -3.89 -9.66 12.19
CA VAL A 127 -3.80 -8.49 11.30
C VAL A 127 -4.10 -8.87 9.86
N LEU A 128 -3.62 -10.04 9.41
CA LEU A 128 -3.87 -10.51 8.05
C LEU A 128 -5.32 -10.93 7.86
N ASP A 129 -5.93 -11.56 8.86
CA ASP A 129 -7.34 -11.95 8.84
C ASP A 129 -8.25 -10.71 8.74
N ALA A 130 -7.99 -9.69 9.56
CA ALA A 130 -8.73 -8.42 9.51
C ALA A 130 -8.60 -7.72 8.15
N LEU A 131 -7.42 -7.76 7.54
CA LEU A 131 -7.19 -7.17 6.21
C LEU A 131 -7.82 -7.97 5.08
N THR A 132 -8.08 -9.26 5.26
CA THR A 132 -8.59 -10.11 4.18
C THR A 132 -9.95 -9.63 3.66
N GLN A 133 -10.83 -9.18 4.57
CA GLN A 133 -12.12 -8.61 4.18
C GLN A 133 -11.97 -7.30 3.40
N ILE A 134 -11.05 -6.45 3.81
CA ILE A 134 -10.76 -5.16 3.16
C ILE A 134 -10.15 -5.39 1.78
N LEU A 135 -9.16 -6.27 1.67
CA LEU A 135 -8.42 -6.54 0.44
C LEU A 135 -9.24 -7.24 -0.65
N ARG A 136 -10.24 -8.04 -0.27
CA ARG A 136 -11.14 -8.75 -1.20
C ARG A 136 -12.27 -7.86 -1.72
N HIS A 137 -12.43 -6.67 -1.16
CA HIS A 137 -13.41 -5.66 -1.58
C HIS A 137 -12.76 -4.58 -2.43
#